data_AF-A0A3D1AWA4-F1
#
_entry.id   AF-A0A3D1AWA4-F1
#
_cell.length_a   1.000
_cell.length_b   1.000
_cell.length_c   1.000
_cell.angle_alpha   90.00
_cell.angle_beta   90.00
_cell.angle_gamma   90.00
#
_symmetry.space_group_name_H-M   'P 1'
#
loop_
_entity.id
_entity.type
_entity.pdbx_description
1 polymer ?
#
loop_
_entity_poly.entity_id
_entity_poly.type
_entity_poly.pdbx_seq_one_letter_code
_entity_poly.pdbx_strand_id
1 'polypeptide(L)'
;SLAVPIPEDTLLDDVYLPLAGFFRGYRIILEPSAKAFDYPTSLHSEFRRKVRTQAGLYQILRLYPQLLTSENRMRLHFLSGKFFRLLLPFVLILILISSFGLPEPWRKLVLAAQLIFYAAALVDLLLPEGVRLKKLTSPVRTFVVLLGASLAGLKVFFVPPRKLWKETTVRKVDHPVISRLK
;
A
#
# COMPACT_ATOMS: atom_id res chain seq x y z
N SER A 1 24.69 9.57 -13.88
CA SER A 1 24.48 9.11 -12.49
C SER A 1 23.17 8.32 -12.40
N LEU A 2 23.18 7.16 -11.74
CA LEU A 2 21.98 6.33 -11.49
C LEU A 2 21.07 6.96 -10.42
N ALA A 3 21.65 7.64 -9.43
CA ALA A 3 20.91 8.37 -8.42
C ALA A 3 20.38 9.69 -9.00
N VAL A 4 19.07 9.88 -8.88
CA VAL A 4 18.34 11.10 -9.27
C VAL A 4 17.92 11.80 -8.00
N PRO A 5 17.94 13.15 -7.93
CA PRO A 5 17.34 13.84 -6.79
C PRO A 5 15.90 13.36 -6.60
N ILE A 6 15.61 12.92 -5.37
CA ILE A 6 14.28 12.45 -4.98
C ILE A 6 13.45 13.70 -4.70
N PRO A 7 12.25 13.84 -5.30
CA PRO A 7 11.35 14.95 -4.98
C PRO A 7 11.05 14.98 -3.48
N GLU A 8 10.97 16.18 -2.92
CA GLU A 8 10.56 16.35 -1.53
C GLU A 8 9.20 15.66 -1.28
N ASP A 9 9.02 15.13 -0.06
CA ASP A 9 7.80 14.45 0.37
C ASP A 9 7.46 13.14 -0.35
N THR A 10 8.43 12.53 -1.04
CA THR A 10 8.27 11.19 -1.62
C THR A 10 8.22 10.14 -0.51
N LEU A 11 7.07 9.47 -0.35
CA LEU A 11 6.87 8.44 0.67
C LEU A 11 7.45 7.06 0.31
N LEU A 12 7.71 6.84 -0.98
CA LEU A 12 8.11 5.56 -1.57
C LEU A 12 9.33 5.75 -2.48
N ASP A 13 10.42 6.18 -1.86
CA ASP A 13 11.73 6.40 -2.47
C ASP A 13 12.35 5.11 -3.03
N ASP A 14 12.13 4.00 -2.33
CA ASP A 14 12.50 2.64 -2.70
C ASP A 14 11.89 2.16 -4.03
N VAL A 15 10.74 2.71 -4.43
CA VAL A 15 10.12 2.46 -5.74
C VAL A 15 10.45 3.56 -6.74
N TYR A 16 10.60 4.81 -6.29
CA TYR A 16 10.92 5.95 -7.15
C TYR A 16 12.27 5.77 -7.87
N LEU A 17 13.33 5.42 -7.14
CA LEU A 17 14.68 5.31 -7.70
C LEU A 17 14.83 4.20 -8.76
N PRO A 18 14.36 2.95 -8.52
CA PRO A 18 14.38 1.92 -9.55
C PRO A 18 13.57 2.30 -10.79
N LEU A 19 12.41 2.95 -10.61
CA LEU A 19 11.61 3.43 -11.74
C LEU A 19 12.33 4.50 -12.55
N ALA A 20 13.03 5.43 -11.89
CA ALA A 20 13.86 6.42 -12.57
C ALA A 20 14.94 5.75 -13.44
N GLY A 21 15.58 4.68 -12.92
CA GLY A 21 16.52 3.86 -13.69
C GLY A 21 15.86 3.15 -14.87
N PHE A 22 14.71 2.52 -14.65
CA PHE A 22 13.95 1.83 -15.70
C PHE A 22 13.57 2.76 -16.85
N PHE A 23 13.02 3.95 -16.57
CA PHE A 23 12.64 4.92 -17.60
C PHE A 23 13.83 5.54 -18.34
N ARG A 24 15.05 5.44 -17.79
CA ARG A 24 16.30 5.80 -18.47
C ARG A 24 16.87 4.67 -19.32
N GLY A 25 16.16 3.54 -19.45
CA GLY A 25 16.59 2.39 -20.25
C GLY A 25 17.48 1.38 -19.52
N TYR A 26 17.69 1.54 -18.20
CA TYR A 26 18.46 0.56 -17.43
C TYR A 26 17.63 -0.69 -17.12
N ARG A 27 18.31 -1.83 -17.01
CA ARG A 27 17.71 -3.10 -16.61
C ARG A 27 17.69 -3.22 -15.09
N ILE A 28 16.51 -3.51 -14.53
CA ILE A 28 16.37 -3.90 -13.12
C ILE A 28 16.59 -5.41 -13.02
N ILE A 29 17.54 -5.82 -12.18
CA ILE A 29 17.87 -7.22 -11.90
C ILE A 29 17.59 -7.48 -10.43
N LEU A 30 16.88 -8.57 -10.14
CA LEU A 30 16.69 -9.05 -8.78
C LEU A 30 17.89 -9.93 -8.42
N GLU A 31 18.62 -9.59 -7.37
CA GLU A 31 19.76 -10.37 -6.87
C GLU A 31 19.32 -11.30 -5.73
N PRO A 32 19.20 -12.63 -5.94
CA PRO A 32 18.67 -13.54 -4.93
C PRO A 32 19.54 -13.66 -3.67
N SER A 33 20.82 -13.33 -3.76
CA SER A 33 21.75 -13.35 -2.62
C SER A 33 21.61 -12.14 -1.69
N ALA A 34 21.00 -11.04 -2.16
CA ALA A 34 20.79 -9.82 -1.38
C ALA A 34 19.61 -9.98 -0.41
N LYS A 35 19.87 -10.52 0.78
CA LYS A 35 18.86 -10.72 1.83
C LYS A 35 18.88 -9.59 2.85
N ALA A 36 17.71 -9.00 3.11
CA ALA A 36 17.50 -8.04 4.19
C ALA A 36 16.50 -8.63 5.21
N PHE A 37 16.83 -8.53 6.50
CA PHE A 37 15.98 -9.01 7.59
C PHE A 37 15.37 -7.81 8.32
N ASP A 38 14.08 -7.90 8.66
CA ASP A 38 13.33 -6.87 9.37
C ASP A 38 12.67 -7.48 10.61
N TYR A 39 12.48 -6.68 11.65
CA TYR A 39 11.89 -7.15 12.91
C TYR A 39 10.36 -7.05 12.88
N PRO A 40 9.64 -8.02 13.47
CA PRO A 40 8.19 -7.96 13.55
C PRO A 40 7.77 -6.73 14.35
N THR A 41 6.93 -5.89 13.73
CA THR A 41 6.44 -4.64 14.33
C THR A 41 5.01 -4.82 14.82
N SER A 42 4.56 -3.98 15.76
CA SER A 42 3.18 -4.04 16.25
C SER A 42 2.14 -3.89 15.12
N LEU A 43 0.95 -4.48 15.28
CA LEU A 43 -0.14 -4.41 14.29
C LEU A 43 -0.51 -2.95 13.91
N HIS A 44 -0.45 -2.02 14.86
CA HIS A 44 -0.72 -0.61 14.60
C HIS A 44 0.37 0.04 13.74
N SER A 45 1.64 -0.26 14.00
CA SER A 45 2.75 0.19 13.14
C SER A 45 2.70 -0.44 11.74
N GLU A 46 2.28 -1.71 11.63
CA GLU A 46 2.09 -2.34 10.32
C GLU A 46 0.97 -1.70 9.52
N PHE A 47 -0.15 -1.35 10.17
CA PHE A 47 -1.24 -0.63 9.53
C PHE A 47 -0.77 0.74 9.01
N ARG A 48 -0.06 1.51 9.84
CA ARG A 48 0.53 2.80 9.41
C ARG A 48 1.50 2.63 8.25
N ARG A 49 2.34 1.58 8.29
CA ARG A 49 3.25 1.23 7.18
C ARG A 49 2.48 0.93 5.90
N LYS A 50 1.40 0.13 5.97
CA LYS A 50 0.54 -0.17 4.82
C LYS A 50 -0.14 1.08 4.26
N VAL A 51 -0.69 1.95 5.13
CA VAL A 51 -1.27 3.25 4.72
C VAL A 51 -0.22 4.07 3.98
N ARG A 52 1.01 4.19 4.51
CA ARG A 52 2.12 4.88 3.85
C ARG A 52 2.45 4.29 2.49
N THR A 53 2.51 2.96 2.36
CA THR A 53 2.81 2.33 1.06
C THR A 53 1.71 2.58 0.02
N GLN A 54 0.43 2.53 0.41
CA GLN A 54 -0.68 2.86 -0.50
C GLN A 54 -0.67 4.35 -0.89
N ALA A 55 -0.43 5.22 0.09
CA ALA A 55 -0.20 6.65 -0.07
C ALA A 55 0.94 6.95 -1.07
N GLY A 56 2.09 6.29 -0.91
CA GLY A 56 3.23 6.41 -1.81
C GLY A 56 2.94 5.88 -3.22
N LEU A 57 2.14 4.82 -3.35
CA LEU A 57 1.70 4.31 -4.65
C LEU A 57 0.88 5.37 -5.44
N TYR A 58 0.00 6.11 -4.76
CA TYR A 58 -0.70 7.25 -5.38
C TYR A 58 0.28 8.35 -5.85
N GLN A 59 1.33 8.65 -5.08
CA GLN A 59 2.35 9.62 -5.51
C GLN A 59 3.13 9.12 -6.73
N ILE A 60 3.53 7.83 -6.75
CA ILE A 60 4.25 7.24 -7.88
C ILE A 60 3.41 7.30 -9.16
N LEU A 61 2.11 7.06 -9.09
CA LEU A 61 1.21 7.22 -10.24
C LEU A 61 1.18 8.65 -10.77
N ARG A 62 1.26 9.65 -9.89
CA ARG A 62 1.32 11.06 -10.26
C ARG A 62 2.67 11.47 -10.84
N LEU A 63 3.78 10.96 -10.27
CA LEU A 63 5.15 11.26 -10.70
C LEU A 63 5.51 10.54 -12.00
N TYR A 64 5.02 9.32 -12.19
CA TYR A 64 5.26 8.48 -13.36
C TYR A 64 3.94 8.04 -14.01
N PRO A 65 3.17 8.96 -14.61
CA PRO A 65 1.92 8.60 -15.32
C PRO A 65 2.20 7.67 -16.51
N GLN A 66 3.43 7.68 -17.03
CA GLN A 66 3.95 6.77 -18.06
C GLN A 66 3.96 5.29 -17.62
N LEU A 67 3.68 4.97 -16.36
CA LEU A 67 3.41 3.59 -15.93
C LEU A 67 2.10 3.04 -16.47
N LEU A 68 1.13 3.92 -16.78
CA LEU A 68 -0.20 3.54 -17.23
C LEU A 68 -0.34 3.56 -18.76
N THR A 69 0.62 4.12 -19.48
CA THR A 69 0.60 4.16 -20.95
C THR A 69 0.85 2.78 -21.56
N SER A 70 0.28 2.56 -22.75
CA SER A 70 0.37 1.29 -23.49
C SER A 70 1.78 0.92 -23.92
N GLU A 71 2.66 1.91 -24.08
CA GLU A 71 4.05 1.74 -24.50
C GLU A 71 4.92 1.09 -23.42
N ASN A 72 4.51 1.16 -22.15
CA ASN A 72 5.29 0.60 -21.06
C ASN A 72 5.02 -0.89 -20.87
N ARG A 73 6.05 -1.72 -21.10
CA ARG A 73 6.00 -3.17 -20.88
C ARG A 73 5.67 -3.55 -19.42
N MET A 74 6.07 -2.73 -18.45
CA MET A 74 5.77 -2.97 -17.04
C MET A 74 4.32 -2.65 -16.64
N ARG A 75 3.52 -2.05 -17.53
CA ARG A 75 2.14 -1.67 -17.21
C ARG A 75 1.32 -2.84 -16.70
N LEU A 76 1.44 -4.03 -17.32
CA LEU A 76 0.64 -5.19 -16.95
C LEU A 76 1.01 -5.73 -15.56
N HIS A 77 2.30 -5.77 -15.23
CA HIS A 77 2.77 -6.17 -13.90
C HIS A 77 2.36 -5.16 -12.82
N PHE A 78 2.44 -3.87 -13.14
CA PHE A 78 2.04 -2.82 -12.21
C PHE A 78 0.52 -2.77 -12.00
N LEU A 79 -0.25 -2.84 -13.08
CA LEU A 79 -1.72 -2.77 -13.07
C LEU A 79 -2.34 -3.97 -12.33
N SER A 80 -1.88 -5.17 -12.62
CA SER A 80 -2.46 -6.41 -12.05
C SER A 80 -2.25 -6.51 -10.54
N GLY A 81 -1.02 -6.32 -10.07
CA GLY A 81 -0.67 -6.60 -8.67
C GLY A 81 -0.87 -5.41 -7.73
N LYS A 82 -0.42 -4.22 -8.14
CA LYS A 82 -0.34 -3.04 -7.25
C LYS A 82 -1.54 -2.13 -7.42
N PHE A 83 -1.94 -1.84 -8.66
CA PHE A 83 -3.02 -0.90 -8.94
C PHE A 83 -4.41 -1.46 -8.65
N PHE A 84 -4.69 -2.72 -9.03
CA PHE A 84 -6.01 -3.30 -8.79
C PHE A 84 -6.37 -3.33 -7.30
N ARG A 85 -5.39 -3.58 -6.42
CA ARG A 85 -5.57 -3.52 -4.96
C ARG A 85 -5.93 -2.12 -4.46
N LEU A 86 -5.44 -1.09 -5.15
CA LEU A 86 -5.74 0.31 -4.87
C LEU A 86 -7.16 0.69 -5.34
N LEU A 87 -7.60 0.14 -6.48
CA LEU A 87 -8.92 0.38 -7.07
C LEU A 87 -10.06 -0.38 -6.40
N LEU A 88 -9.76 -1.54 -5.83
CA LEU A 88 -10.74 -2.45 -5.24
C LEU A 88 -11.74 -1.80 -4.24
N PRO A 89 -11.34 -0.91 -3.31
CA PRO A 89 -12.30 -0.24 -2.44
C PRO A 89 -13.31 0.62 -3.21
N PHE A 90 -12.89 1.29 -4.29
CA PHE A 90 -13.77 2.11 -5.10
C PHE A 90 -14.75 1.26 -5.91
N VAL A 91 -14.30 0.12 -6.44
CA VAL A 91 -15.16 -0.83 -7.15
C VAL A 91 -16.26 -1.35 -6.21
N LEU A 92 -15.92 -1.68 -4.96
CA LEU A 92 -16.91 -2.14 -3.98
C LEU A 92 -17.94 -1.06 -3.63
N ILE A 93 -17.51 0.19 -3.48
CA ILE A 93 -18.41 1.33 -3.28
C ILE A 93 -19.30 1.53 -4.50
N LEU A 94 -18.75 1.44 -5.71
CA LEU A 94 -19.51 1.59 -6.94
C LEU A 94 -20.55 0.48 -7.11
N ILE A 95 -20.21 -0.77 -6.75
CA ILE A 95 -21.15 -1.89 -6.72
C ILE A 95 -22.26 -1.64 -5.69
N LEU A 96 -21.93 -1.11 -4.52
CA LEU A 96 -22.93 -0.77 -3.51
C LEU A 96 -23.89 0.31 -4.03
N ILE A 97 -23.37 1.38 -4.62
CA ILE A 97 -24.19 2.48 -5.17
C ILE A 97 -25.05 1.98 -6.34
N SER A 98 -24.47 1.21 -7.25
CA SER A 98 -25.20 0.68 -8.42
C SER A 98 -26.26 -0.35 -8.01
N SER A 99 -26.06 -1.08 -6.91
CA SER A 99 -27.03 -2.06 -6.40
C SER A 99 -28.41 -1.46 -6.10
N PHE A 100 -28.50 -0.17 -5.77
CA PHE A 100 -29.78 0.50 -5.54
C PHE A 100 -30.62 0.65 -6.81
N GLY A 101 -29.99 0.68 -7.99
CA GLY A 101 -30.66 0.75 -9.29
C GLY A 101 -31.07 -0.62 -9.86
N LEU A 102 -30.73 -1.73 -9.18
CA LEU A 102 -31.05 -3.07 -9.68
C LEU A 102 -32.49 -3.48 -9.33
N PRO A 103 -33.19 -4.20 -10.22
CA PRO A 103 -34.49 -4.77 -9.91
C PRO A 103 -34.36 -5.87 -8.85
N GLU A 104 -35.45 -6.14 -8.12
CA GLU A 104 -35.51 -7.35 -7.29
C GLU A 104 -35.56 -8.60 -8.19
N PRO A 105 -34.89 -9.71 -7.81
CA PRO A 105 -34.25 -10.01 -6.52
C PRO A 105 -32.76 -9.63 -6.41
N TRP A 106 -32.14 -9.20 -7.51
CA TRP A 106 -30.69 -8.98 -7.58
C TRP A 106 -30.19 -7.93 -6.59
N ARG A 107 -30.96 -6.87 -6.34
CA ARG A 107 -30.67 -5.87 -5.30
C ARG A 107 -30.47 -6.51 -3.92
N LYS A 108 -31.39 -7.39 -3.50
CA LYS A 108 -31.32 -8.08 -2.19
C LYS A 108 -30.11 -9.00 -2.10
N LEU A 109 -29.82 -9.72 -3.19
CA LEU A 109 -28.69 -10.65 -3.24
C LEU A 109 -27.35 -9.91 -3.09
N VAL A 110 -27.15 -8.82 -3.85
CA VAL A 110 -25.90 -8.04 -3.81
C VAL A 110 -25.71 -7.36 -2.45
N LEU A 111 -26.77 -6.76 -1.89
CA LEU A 111 -26.71 -6.12 -0.57
C LEU A 111 -26.45 -7.15 0.54
N ALA A 112 -27.11 -8.31 0.51
CA ALA A 112 -26.87 -9.39 1.47
C ALA A 112 -25.44 -9.92 1.39
N ALA A 113 -24.91 -10.14 0.18
CA ALA A 113 -23.53 -10.59 -0.01
C ALA A 113 -22.52 -9.58 0.54
N GLN A 114 -22.72 -8.28 0.30
CA GLN A 114 -21.88 -7.22 0.87
C GLN A 114 -21.98 -7.15 2.40
N LEU A 115 -23.20 -7.25 2.95
CA LEU A 115 -23.42 -7.24 4.39
C LEU A 115 -22.71 -8.42 5.07
N ILE A 116 -22.84 -9.63 4.52
CA ILE A 116 -22.17 -10.83 5.04
C ILE A 116 -20.65 -10.67 4.95
N PHE A 117 -20.14 -10.11 3.86
CA PHE A 117 -18.70 -9.88 3.70
C PHE A 117 -18.13 -8.92 4.75
N TYR A 118 -18.80 -7.79 4.99
CA TYR A 118 -18.39 -6.83 6.02
C TYR A 118 -18.62 -7.36 7.44
N ALA A 119 -19.70 -8.09 7.68
CA ALA A 119 -19.96 -8.74 8.97
C ALA A 119 -18.89 -9.80 9.29
N ALA A 120 -18.48 -10.61 8.31
CA ALA A 120 -17.40 -11.59 8.48
C ALA A 120 -16.06 -10.93 8.87
N ALA A 121 -15.77 -9.75 8.32
CA ALA A 121 -14.59 -8.97 8.71
C ALA A 121 -14.68 -8.43 10.14
N LEU A 122 -15.87 -8.02 10.58
CA LEU A 122 -16.10 -7.53 11.94
C LEU A 122 -16.04 -8.66 12.98
N VAL A 123 -16.56 -9.84 12.63
CA VAL A 123 -16.53 -11.03 13.49
C VAL A 123 -15.08 -11.49 13.74
N ASP A 124 -14.15 -11.34 12.77
CA ASP A 124 -12.72 -11.64 13.00
C ASP A 124 -12.08 -10.78 14.11
N LEU A 125 -12.52 -9.53 14.29
CA LEU A 125 -12.02 -8.65 15.35
C LEU A 125 -12.44 -9.12 16.75
N LEU A 126 -13.55 -9.85 16.84
CA LEU A 126 -14.11 -10.38 18.08
C LEU A 126 -13.65 -11.82 18.37
N LEU A 127 -13.05 -12.50 17.38
CA LEU A 127 -12.64 -13.90 17.50
C LEU A 127 -11.26 -14.05 18.20
N PRO A 128 -11.15 -14.87 19.27
CA PRO A 128 -9.88 -15.20 19.92
C PRO A 128 -8.91 -15.94 18.99
N GLU A 129 -7.60 -15.86 19.27
CA GLU A 129 -6.51 -16.38 18.41
C GLU A 129 -6.45 -17.92 18.21
N GLY A 130 -7.40 -18.70 18.71
CA GLY A 130 -7.38 -20.17 18.64
C GLY A 130 -8.47 -20.82 17.77
N VAL A 131 -9.40 -20.06 17.20
CA VAL A 131 -10.58 -20.64 16.53
C VAL A 131 -10.25 -20.99 15.06
N ARG A 132 -10.61 -22.21 14.60
CA ARG A 132 -10.40 -22.63 13.19
C ARG A 132 -11.06 -21.68 12.18
N LEU A 133 -12.17 -21.04 12.56
CA LEU A 133 -12.84 -20.01 11.76
C LEU A 133 -11.93 -18.83 11.43
N LYS A 134 -10.94 -18.53 12.28
CA LYS A 134 -9.94 -17.47 12.06
C LYS A 134 -9.09 -17.71 10.81
N LYS A 135 -8.93 -18.96 10.36
CA LYS A 135 -8.25 -19.25 9.08
C LYS A 135 -9.04 -18.77 7.86
N LEU A 136 -10.37 -18.77 7.94
CA LEU A 136 -11.24 -18.30 6.87
C LEU A 136 -11.49 -16.79 6.96
N THR A 137 -11.56 -16.25 8.17
CA THR A 137 -11.83 -14.83 8.41
C THR A 137 -10.58 -13.95 8.38
N SER A 138 -9.38 -14.50 8.60
CA SER A 138 -8.10 -13.76 8.52
C SER A 138 -7.80 -13.16 7.13
N PRO A 139 -7.98 -13.89 6.00
CA PRO A 139 -7.87 -13.30 4.67
C PRO A 139 -8.89 -12.18 4.44
N VAL A 140 -10.13 -12.35 4.92
CA VAL A 140 -11.21 -11.35 4.81
C VAL A 140 -10.88 -10.09 5.61
N ARG A 141 -10.40 -10.24 6.84
CA ARG A 141 -9.90 -9.11 7.64
C ARG A 141 -8.73 -8.42 6.96
N THR A 142 -7.74 -9.17 6.50
CA THR A 142 -6.57 -8.60 5.82
C THR A 142 -7.00 -7.79 4.60
N PHE A 143 -7.98 -8.32 3.86
CA PHE A 143 -8.59 -7.63 2.74
C PHE A 143 -9.28 -6.33 3.17
N VAL A 144 -10.17 -6.35 4.16
CA VAL A 144 -10.87 -5.15 4.65
C VAL A 144 -9.92 -4.11 5.25
N VAL A 145 -8.90 -4.54 6.00
CA VAL A 145 -7.84 -3.67 6.52
C VAL A 145 -7.06 -3.03 5.37
N LEU A 146 -6.78 -3.78 4.30
CA LEU A 146 -6.13 -3.23 3.11
C LEU A 146 -7.05 -2.25 2.37
N LEU A 147 -8.36 -2.53 2.26
CA LEU A 147 -9.33 -1.59 1.69
C LEU A 147 -9.35 -0.27 2.48
N GLY A 148 -9.44 -0.37 3.81
CA GLY A 148 -9.40 0.79 4.70
C GLY A 148 -8.07 1.55 4.61
N ALA A 149 -6.95 0.85 4.51
CA ALA A 149 -5.63 1.46 4.32
C ALA A 149 -5.52 2.18 2.97
N SER A 150 -6.04 1.58 1.90
CA SER A 150 -6.09 2.20 0.56
C SER A 150 -6.94 3.47 0.57
N LEU A 151 -8.10 3.47 1.24
CA LEU A 151 -8.94 4.66 1.41
C LEU A 151 -8.26 5.74 2.26
N ALA A 152 -7.66 5.35 3.38
CA ALA A 152 -6.89 6.27 4.23
C ALA A 152 -5.68 6.86 3.50
N GLY A 153 -5.09 6.13 2.55
CA GLY A 153 -4.01 6.58 1.69
C GLY A 153 -4.38 7.77 0.79
N LEU A 154 -5.66 7.95 0.42
CA LEU A 154 -6.10 9.13 -0.35
C LEU A 154 -5.84 10.43 0.40
N LYS A 155 -5.69 10.39 1.74
CA LYS A 155 -5.35 11.57 2.53
C LYS A 155 -4.05 12.22 2.06
N VAL A 156 -3.15 11.53 1.35
CA VAL A 156 -1.97 12.13 0.68
C VAL A 156 -2.33 13.31 -0.23
N PHE A 157 -3.47 13.25 -0.92
CA PHE A 157 -3.86 14.32 -1.83
C PHE A 157 -4.30 15.59 -1.10
N PHE A 158 -4.70 15.47 0.16
CA PHE A 158 -5.26 16.55 0.97
C PHE A 158 -4.39 16.95 2.17
N VAL A 159 -3.41 16.11 2.52
CA VAL A 159 -2.58 16.26 3.71
C VAL A 159 -1.11 16.14 3.29
N PRO A 160 -0.22 17.04 3.78
CA PRO A 160 1.20 16.94 3.51
C PRO A 160 1.73 15.53 3.84
N PRO A 161 2.45 14.87 2.93
CA PRO A 161 2.94 13.51 3.13
C PRO A 161 3.77 13.33 4.42
N ARG A 162 4.47 14.39 4.87
CA ARG A 162 5.20 14.45 6.15
C ARG A 162 4.32 14.20 7.40
N LYS A 163 3.00 14.40 7.32
CA LYS A 163 2.08 14.07 8.42
C LYS A 163 1.71 12.59 8.46
N LEU A 164 1.79 11.89 7.33
CA LEU A 164 1.53 10.45 7.23
C LEU A 164 2.74 9.63 7.67
N TRP A 165 3.94 10.21 7.52
CA TRP A 165 5.18 9.61 7.97
C TRP A 165 6.09 10.66 8.58
N LYS A 166 6.38 10.51 9.88
CA LYS A 166 7.39 11.31 10.55
C LYS A 166 8.73 10.68 10.19
N GLU A 167 9.59 11.42 9.51
CA GLU A 167 10.95 10.95 9.19
C GLU A 167 11.64 10.46 10.47
N THR A 168 12.26 9.28 10.37
CA THR A 168 13.12 8.78 11.45
C THR A 168 14.33 9.69 11.51
N THR A 169 14.26 10.70 12.38
CA THR A 169 15.39 11.55 12.67
C THR A 169 16.38 10.68 13.43
N VAL A 170 17.47 10.30 12.75
CA VAL A 170 18.62 9.71 13.43
C VAL A 170 19.11 10.77 14.41
N ARG A 171 18.88 10.57 15.70
CA ARG A 171 19.56 11.35 16.73
C ARG A 171 21.04 11.09 16.49
N LYS A 172 21.78 12.08 16.00
CA LYS A 172 23.25 12.03 16.04
C LYS A 172 23.60 11.84 17.50
N VAL A 173 23.97 10.61 17.86
CA VAL A 173 24.62 10.35 19.13
C VAL A 173 26.04 10.80 18.88
N ASP A 174 26.41 11.97 19.42
CA ASP A 174 27.79 12.43 19.41
C ASP A 174 28.61 11.37 20.15
N HIS A 175 29.32 10.52 19.40
CA HIS A 175 30.31 9.62 19.97
C HIS A 175 31.62 10.42 20.12
N PRO A 176 32.09 10.70 21.35
CA PRO A 176 33.32 11.44 21.57
C PRO A 176 34.54 10.50 21.41
N VAL A 177 34.70 9.80 20.29
CA VAL A 177 35.83 8.85 20.15
C VAL A 177 36.30 8.72 18.70
N ILE A 178 36.69 9.81 18.02
CA ILE A 178 37.71 9.74 16.96
C ILE A 178 38.51 11.05 16.94
N SER A 179 39.38 11.27 17.92
CA SER A 179 40.39 12.35 17.88
C SER A 179 41.79 11.92 18.31
N ARG A 180 42.08 10.60 18.31
CA ARG A 180 43.42 10.08 18.62
C ARG A 180 43.88 9.05 17.60
N LEU A 181 44.04 9.46 16.34
CA LEU A 181 45.00 8.86 15.41
C LEU A 181 45.39 9.95 14.39
N LYS A 182 46.25 10.86 14.85
CA LYS A 182 47.18 11.63 14.01
C LYS A 182 48.54 11.52 14.67
#